data_AF-A0A8T3UWP0-F1
#
_entry.id   AF-A0A8T3UWP0-F1
#
_cell.length_a   1.000
_cell.length_b   1.000
_cell.length_c   1.000
_cell.angle_alpha   90.00
_cell.angle_beta   90.00
_cell.angle_gamma   90.00
#
_symmetry.space_group_name_H-M   'P 1'
#
loop_
_entity.id
_entity.type
_entity.pdbx_description
1 polymer ?
#
loop_
_entity_poly.entity_id
_entity_poly.type
_entity_poly.pdbx_seq_one_letter_code
_entity_poly.pdbx_strand_id
1 'polypeptide(L)'
;MDKKEMIIAGIVVVIAVVVAGIAFAPSDVAKHTTLDILNKGDFGENSTIYVKLTDDEKSALSGKTVHVTLKDQKGKVVYNKSVETHATGVALAKLNSVPAGEYTLNVTFDGDGNYTASSISQKVTVKGEVVEDVVDNSTLIQDTLNDDTDSQDTSYTSYQQSSYTPSYSQSSSSQSSSSSSDSSADTYYDEDGNEMLPEYDEDGKQVAPF
;
A
#
# COMPACT_ATOMS: atom_id res chain seq x y z
N MET A 1 -46.92 64.95 -12.02
CA MET A 1 -46.26 63.98 -11.13
C MET A 1 -46.08 64.66 -9.80
N ASP A 2 -46.76 64.17 -8.78
CA ASP A 2 -46.76 64.82 -7.48
C ASP A 2 -45.41 64.61 -6.78
N LYS A 3 -45.01 65.54 -5.91
CA LYS A 3 -43.74 65.45 -5.15
C LYS A 3 -43.60 64.11 -4.39
N LYS A 4 -44.71 63.54 -3.93
CA LYS A 4 -44.79 62.22 -3.29
C LYS A 4 -44.56 61.05 -4.26
N GLU A 5 -45.03 61.16 -5.51
CA GLU A 5 -44.84 60.14 -6.56
C GLU A 5 -43.39 60.12 -7.04
N MET A 6 -42.77 61.30 -7.13
CA MET A 6 -41.34 61.46 -7.45
C MET A 6 -40.41 60.81 -6.40
N ILE A 7 -40.75 60.93 -5.12
CA ILE A 7 -39.97 60.33 -4.02
C ILE A 7 -40.11 58.79 -4.02
N ILE A 8 -41.32 58.28 -4.22
CA ILE A 8 -41.58 56.83 -4.27
C ILE A 8 -40.85 56.19 -5.46
N ALA A 9 -40.91 56.81 -6.64
CA ALA A 9 -40.21 56.32 -7.83
C ALA A 9 -38.68 56.27 -7.64
N GLY A 10 -38.10 57.28 -6.98
CA GLY A 10 -36.67 57.30 -6.67
C GLY A 10 -36.24 56.17 -5.71
N ILE A 11 -37.02 55.93 -4.66
CA ILE A 11 -36.74 54.85 -3.68
C ILE A 11 -36.83 53.47 -4.34
N VAL A 12 -37.84 53.23 -5.19
CA VAL A 12 -38.01 51.95 -5.89
C VAL A 12 -36.83 51.65 -6.82
N VAL A 13 -36.32 52.66 -7.54
CA VAL A 13 -35.14 52.50 -8.42
C VAL A 13 -33.88 52.23 -7.61
N VAL A 14 -33.66 52.94 -6.50
CA VAL A 14 -32.51 52.69 -5.62
C VAL A 14 -32.56 51.29 -5.02
N ILE A 15 -33.73 50.83 -4.57
CA ILE A 15 -33.91 49.46 -4.05
C ILE A 15 -33.69 48.43 -5.16
N ALA A 16 -34.21 48.65 -6.38
CA ALA A 16 -33.99 47.74 -7.50
C ALA A 16 -32.50 47.63 -7.90
N VAL A 17 -31.75 48.75 -7.84
CA VAL A 17 -30.29 48.76 -8.09
C VAL A 17 -29.53 48.09 -6.95
N VAL A 18 -29.94 48.28 -5.68
CA VAL A 18 -29.32 47.59 -4.55
C VAL A 18 -29.59 46.09 -4.63
N VAL A 19 -30.80 45.65 -4.97
CA VAL A 19 -31.16 44.24 -5.13
C VAL A 19 -30.45 43.57 -6.32
N ALA A 20 -30.27 44.29 -7.43
CA ALA A 20 -29.48 43.80 -8.57
C ALA A 20 -27.96 43.84 -8.33
N GLY A 21 -27.49 44.73 -7.44
CA GLY A 21 -26.09 44.91 -7.08
C GLY A 21 -25.57 43.91 -6.04
N ILE A 22 -26.45 43.20 -5.31
CA ILE A 22 -26.07 41.99 -4.56
C ILE A 22 -26.03 40.83 -5.55
N ALA A 23 -25.08 40.89 -6.49
CA ALA A 23 -24.78 39.77 -7.36
C ALA A 23 -24.50 38.55 -6.46
N PHE A 24 -25.41 37.59 -6.50
CA PHE A 24 -25.21 36.22 -6.01
C PHE A 24 -23.97 35.68 -6.72
N ALA A 25 -22.78 35.85 -6.11
CA ALA A 25 -21.67 35.01 -6.46
C ALA A 25 -22.09 33.59 -6.02
N PRO A 26 -22.11 32.59 -6.90
CA PRO A 26 -22.25 31.22 -6.44
C PRO A 26 -21.07 30.96 -5.52
N SER A 27 -21.35 30.66 -4.25
CA SER A 27 -20.39 30.00 -3.39
C SER A 27 -20.22 28.61 -3.97
N ASP A 28 -19.24 28.42 -4.85
CA ASP A 28 -18.84 27.07 -5.25
C ASP A 28 -18.42 26.35 -3.98
N VAL A 29 -19.32 25.52 -3.45
CA VAL A 29 -19.04 24.70 -2.28
C VAL A 29 -17.97 23.72 -2.72
N ALA A 30 -16.81 23.77 -2.05
CA ALA A 30 -15.73 22.83 -2.30
C ALA A 30 -16.26 21.38 -2.27
N LYS A 31 -15.94 20.59 -3.29
CA LYS A 31 -16.40 19.20 -3.40
C LYS A 31 -15.75 18.34 -2.31
N HIS A 32 -16.46 17.38 -1.73
CA HIS A 32 -15.80 16.48 -0.79
C HIS A 32 -14.84 15.53 -1.50
N THR A 33 -13.84 15.07 -0.75
CA THR A 33 -12.83 14.15 -1.24
C THR A 33 -12.79 12.87 -0.43
N THR A 34 -12.36 11.80 -1.09
CA THR A 34 -12.12 10.49 -0.50
C THR A 34 -10.68 10.08 -0.76
N LEU A 35 -10.02 9.59 0.29
CA LEU A 35 -8.74 8.89 0.20
C LEU A 35 -8.97 7.39 0.31
N ASP A 36 -8.28 6.63 -0.54
CA ASP A 36 -8.23 5.16 -0.46
C ASP A 36 -6.78 4.67 -0.56
N ILE A 37 -6.46 3.61 0.17
CA ILE A 37 -5.16 2.95 0.12
C ILE A 37 -5.33 1.67 -0.68
N LEU A 38 -4.71 1.63 -1.86
CA LEU A 38 -4.98 0.59 -2.86
C LEU A 38 -4.33 -0.74 -2.49
N ASN A 39 -3.13 -0.71 -1.91
CA ASN A 39 -2.47 -1.89 -1.39
C ASN A 39 -2.72 -2.05 0.10
N LYS A 40 -3.61 -2.99 0.43
CA LYS A 40 -3.98 -3.32 1.81
C LYS A 40 -3.02 -4.35 2.40
N GLY A 41 -2.78 -4.27 3.71
CA GLY A 41 -2.03 -5.29 4.45
C GLY A 41 -0.58 -4.89 4.78
N ASP A 42 0.30 -5.89 4.74
CA ASP A 42 1.70 -5.77 5.13
C ASP A 42 2.57 -5.26 3.97
N PHE A 43 3.55 -4.42 4.27
CA PHE A 43 4.52 -3.92 3.30
C PHE A 43 5.87 -4.61 3.51
N GLY A 44 6.56 -5.01 2.46
CA GLY A 44 7.98 -5.35 2.56
C GLY A 44 8.85 -4.10 2.74
N GLU A 45 10.10 -4.28 3.16
CA GLU A 45 11.10 -3.22 3.08
C GLU A 45 11.16 -2.62 1.66
N ASN A 46 11.28 -1.30 1.56
CA ASN A 46 11.32 -0.56 0.28
C ASN A 46 10.05 -0.64 -0.61
N SER A 47 8.94 -1.19 -0.09
CA SER A 47 7.65 -1.20 -0.77
C SER A 47 7.11 0.20 -1.02
N THR A 48 6.16 0.33 -1.95
CA THR A 48 5.48 1.59 -2.26
C THR A 48 4.04 1.55 -1.78
N ILE A 49 3.59 2.59 -1.09
CA ILE A 49 2.18 2.81 -0.73
C ILE A 49 1.49 3.52 -1.90
N TYR A 50 0.38 2.97 -2.36
CA TYR A 50 -0.45 3.56 -3.42
C TYR A 50 -1.69 4.20 -2.80
N VAL A 51 -1.80 5.53 -2.95
CA VAL A 51 -2.91 6.32 -2.41
C VAL A 51 -3.74 6.87 -3.56
N LYS A 52 -5.05 6.63 -3.56
CA LYS A 52 -5.99 7.23 -4.50
C LYS A 52 -6.73 8.39 -3.83
N LEU A 53 -6.81 9.53 -4.52
CA LEU A 53 -7.65 10.66 -4.14
C LEU A 53 -8.72 10.89 -5.21
N THR A 54 -9.99 10.88 -4.80
CA THR A 54 -11.13 11.21 -5.67
C THR A 54 -12.04 12.25 -5.02
N ASP A 55 -12.90 12.88 -5.81
CA ASP A 55 -14.08 13.56 -5.28
C ASP A 55 -15.23 12.58 -5.00
N ASP A 56 -16.39 13.12 -4.57
CA ASP A 56 -17.61 12.36 -4.31
C ASP A 56 -18.18 11.65 -5.54
N GLU A 57 -17.95 12.21 -6.73
CA GLU A 57 -18.35 11.62 -8.02
C GLU A 57 -17.36 10.54 -8.47
N LYS A 58 -16.36 10.21 -7.64
CA LYS A 58 -15.27 9.28 -7.92
C LYS A 58 -14.35 9.74 -9.07
N SER A 59 -14.38 11.03 -9.39
CA SER A 59 -13.45 11.63 -10.34
C SER A 59 -12.06 11.70 -9.72
N ALA A 60 -11.05 11.27 -10.47
CA ALA A 60 -9.67 11.30 -10.03
C ALA A 60 -9.15 12.75 -9.89
N LEU A 61 -8.49 13.05 -8.76
CA LEU A 61 -7.94 14.38 -8.52
C LEU A 61 -6.43 14.37 -8.75
N SER A 62 -5.98 14.94 -9.87
CA SER A 62 -4.57 15.03 -10.27
C SER A 62 -3.88 16.30 -9.73
N GLY A 63 -2.57 16.24 -9.51
CA GLY A 63 -1.74 17.35 -9.06
C GLY A 63 -2.01 17.79 -7.63
N LYS A 64 -2.63 16.94 -6.81
CA LYS A 64 -2.93 17.21 -5.40
C LYS A 64 -1.85 16.62 -4.52
N THR A 65 -1.36 17.38 -3.55
CA THR A 65 -0.41 16.89 -2.56
C THR A 65 -1.13 16.10 -1.48
N VAL A 66 -0.68 14.87 -1.21
CA VAL A 66 -1.11 14.06 -0.06
C VAL A 66 0.07 13.83 0.87
N HIS A 67 -0.20 13.82 2.17
CA HIS A 67 0.80 13.61 3.22
C HIS A 67 0.66 12.21 3.78
N VAL A 68 1.73 11.42 3.71
CA VAL A 68 1.80 10.03 4.15
C VAL A 68 2.72 9.94 5.36
N THR A 69 2.22 9.42 6.48
CA THR A 69 2.99 9.26 7.71
C THR A 69 2.83 7.86 8.31
N LEU A 70 3.94 7.29 8.79
CA LEU A 70 3.91 6.11 9.67
C LEU A 70 4.29 6.52 11.08
N LYS A 71 3.48 6.12 12.05
CA LYS A 71 3.75 6.27 13.48
C LYS A 71 3.97 4.91 14.10
N ASP A 72 5.01 4.79 14.93
CA ASP A 72 5.23 3.58 15.74
C ASP A 72 4.13 3.44 16.82
N GLN A 73 4.16 2.32 17.55
CA GLN A 73 3.22 2.05 18.64
C GLN A 73 3.25 3.07 19.78
N LYS A 74 4.32 3.87 19.89
CA LYS A 74 4.47 4.95 20.87
C LYS A 74 4.00 6.31 20.32
N GLY A 75 3.51 6.33 19.08
CA GLY A 75 3.05 7.52 18.38
C GLY A 75 4.16 8.37 17.75
N LYS A 76 5.42 7.91 17.78
CA LYS A 76 6.54 8.61 17.15
C LYS A 76 6.44 8.45 15.63
N VAL A 77 6.53 9.56 14.90
CA VAL A 77 6.59 9.55 13.44
C VAL A 77 7.95 8.98 13.00
N VAL A 78 7.93 7.86 12.27
CA VAL A 78 9.12 7.20 11.72
C VAL A 78 9.25 7.38 10.21
N TYR A 79 8.16 7.72 9.54
CA TYR A 79 8.11 8.05 8.12
C TYR A 79 7.19 9.23 7.92
N ASN A 80 7.60 10.20 7.11
CA ASN A 80 6.81 11.37 6.75
C ASN A 80 7.18 11.82 5.34
N LYS A 81 6.23 11.75 4.41
CA LYS A 81 6.45 12.10 3.01
C LYS A 81 5.24 12.83 2.45
N SER A 82 5.49 13.87 1.67
CA SER A 82 4.47 14.50 0.82
C SER A 82 4.71 14.06 -0.61
N VAL A 83 3.65 13.62 -1.29
CA VAL A 83 3.68 13.12 -2.66
C VAL A 83 2.49 13.70 -3.44
N GLU A 84 2.66 13.90 -4.74
CA GLU A 84 1.59 14.44 -5.60
C GLU A 84 0.85 13.31 -6.32
N THR A 85 -0.46 13.50 -6.52
CA THR A 85 -1.26 12.60 -7.33
C THR A 85 -0.98 12.80 -8.82
N HIS A 86 -0.83 11.70 -9.56
CA HIS A 86 -0.66 11.72 -11.02
C HIS A 86 -2.00 11.87 -11.75
N ALA A 87 -2.01 11.73 -13.08
CA ALA A 87 -3.22 11.93 -13.92
C ALA A 87 -4.40 11.04 -13.50
N THR A 88 -4.12 9.85 -12.97
CA THR A 88 -5.12 8.91 -12.46
C THR A 88 -5.56 9.21 -11.03
N GLY A 89 -5.12 10.31 -10.40
CA GLY A 89 -5.42 10.63 -9.01
C GLY A 89 -4.71 9.73 -8.00
N VAL A 90 -3.70 8.96 -8.43
CA VAL A 90 -2.90 8.08 -7.57
C VAL A 90 -1.57 8.76 -7.23
N ALA A 91 -1.19 8.73 -5.96
CA ALA A 91 0.12 9.14 -5.46
C ALA A 91 0.91 7.93 -4.93
N LEU A 92 2.23 7.95 -5.13
CA LEU A 92 3.12 6.83 -4.81
C LEU A 92 4.12 7.25 -3.73
N ALA A 93 4.02 6.65 -2.54
CA ALA A 93 4.91 6.91 -1.42
C ALA A 93 5.82 5.70 -1.13
N LYS A 94 7.08 5.77 -1.58
CA LYS A 94 8.07 4.71 -1.34
C LYS A 94 8.57 4.70 0.10
N LEU A 95 8.50 3.55 0.76
CA LEU A 95 8.96 3.31 2.13
C LEU A 95 10.46 3.03 2.15
N ASN A 96 11.28 4.08 2.09
CA ASN A 96 12.73 3.90 2.19
C ASN A 96 13.17 3.82 3.65
N SER A 97 13.95 2.79 3.98
CA SER A 97 14.62 2.66 5.29
C SER A 97 13.67 2.69 6.50
N VAL A 98 12.45 2.17 6.34
CA VAL A 98 11.51 1.96 7.46
C VAL A 98 11.78 0.57 8.04
N PRO A 99 12.22 0.45 9.31
CA PRO A 99 12.50 -0.85 9.91
C PRO A 99 11.25 -1.73 9.99
N ALA A 100 11.46 -3.04 10.02
CA ALA A 100 10.39 -3.99 10.27
C ALA A 100 9.65 -3.68 11.60
N GLY A 101 8.32 -3.80 11.59
CA GLY A 101 7.49 -3.56 12.77
C GLY A 101 6.05 -3.16 12.48
N GLU A 102 5.31 -2.89 13.54
CA GLU A 102 3.90 -2.49 13.53
C GLU A 102 3.77 -0.96 13.54
N TYR A 103 2.96 -0.42 12.63
CA TYR A 103 2.78 1.02 12.47
C TYR A 103 1.32 1.42 12.29
N THR A 104 1.03 2.68 12.59
CA THR A 104 -0.18 3.36 12.15
C THR A 104 0.15 4.23 10.94
N LEU A 105 -0.37 3.84 9.78
CA LEU A 105 -0.34 4.63 8.56
C LEU A 105 -1.44 5.68 8.61
N ASN A 106 -1.08 6.95 8.45
CA ASN A 106 -2.02 8.04 8.27
C ASN A 106 -1.72 8.74 6.96
N VAL A 107 -2.77 8.93 6.16
CA VAL A 107 -2.71 9.68 4.91
C VAL A 107 -3.70 10.83 5.00
N THR A 108 -3.25 12.04 4.66
CA THR A 108 -4.09 13.24 4.66
C THR A 108 -4.00 14.01 3.36
N PHE A 109 -5.11 14.61 2.98
CA PHE A 109 -5.20 15.67 2.00
C PHE A 109 -5.80 16.88 2.71
N ASP A 110 -5.09 18.00 2.73
CA ASP A 110 -5.47 19.17 3.53
C ASP A 110 -6.62 19.98 2.91
N GLY A 111 -7.05 19.61 1.70
CA GLY A 111 -8.03 20.38 0.94
C GLY A 111 -7.41 21.56 0.19
N ASP A 112 -8.22 22.19 -0.66
CA ASP A 112 -7.92 23.46 -1.31
C ASP A 112 -9.21 24.25 -1.54
N GLY A 113 -9.14 25.37 -2.28
CA GLY A 113 -10.30 26.21 -2.56
C GLY A 113 -11.45 25.49 -3.30
N ASN A 114 -11.19 24.37 -3.96
CA ASN A 114 -12.16 23.62 -4.75
C ASN A 114 -12.56 22.28 -4.11
N TYR A 115 -11.77 21.78 -3.15
CA TYR A 115 -11.93 20.44 -2.60
C TYR A 115 -11.75 20.42 -1.08
N THR A 116 -12.62 19.73 -0.34
CA THR A 116 -12.49 19.61 1.12
C THR A 116 -11.36 18.66 1.50
N ALA A 117 -10.80 18.87 2.70
CA ALA A 117 -9.84 17.96 3.30
C ALA A 117 -10.41 16.55 3.51
N SER A 118 -9.53 15.55 3.53
CA SER A 118 -9.86 14.17 3.88
C SER A 118 -8.65 13.46 4.52
N SER A 119 -8.92 12.40 5.27
CA SER A 119 -7.88 11.60 5.92
C SER A 119 -8.29 10.14 6.07
N ILE A 120 -7.34 9.23 5.96
CA ILE A 120 -7.51 7.80 6.23
C ILE A 120 -6.39 7.32 7.15
N SER A 121 -6.72 6.38 8.04
CA SER A 121 -5.77 5.77 8.97
C SER A 121 -5.97 4.25 9.02
N GLN A 122 -4.88 3.50 8.98
CA GLN A 122 -4.89 2.04 9.10
C GLN A 122 -3.67 1.50 9.84
N LYS A 123 -3.83 0.35 10.49
CA LYS A 123 -2.71 -0.40 11.05
C LYS A 123 -2.05 -1.22 9.95
N VAL A 124 -0.72 -1.25 9.93
CA VAL A 124 0.09 -1.94 8.91
C VAL A 124 1.34 -2.52 9.55
N THR A 125 1.82 -3.62 8.98
CA THR A 125 3.09 -4.24 9.35
C THR A 125 4.11 -4.00 8.24
N VAL A 126 5.31 -3.55 8.57
CA VAL A 126 6.46 -3.59 7.66
C VAL A 126 7.24 -4.87 7.96
N LYS A 127 7.42 -5.73 6.96
CA LYS A 127 8.21 -6.96 7.01
C LYS A 127 9.64 -6.64 6.59
N GLY A 128 10.62 -7.13 7.35
CA GLY A 128 12.02 -7.07 6.96
C GLY A 128 12.31 -8.02 5.80
N GLU A 129 13.41 -7.80 5.08
CA GLU A 129 13.91 -8.79 4.13
C GLU A 129 14.22 -10.12 4.82
N VAL A 130 13.67 -11.21 4.28
CA VAL A 130 14.11 -12.57 4.63
C VAL A 130 15.38 -12.83 3.85
N VAL A 131 16.52 -12.65 4.49
CA VAL A 131 17.76 -13.27 4.01
C VAL A 131 17.62 -14.76 4.29
N GLU A 132 17.29 -15.54 3.26
CA GLU A 132 17.49 -16.99 3.33
C GLU A 132 18.99 -17.20 3.57
N ASP A 133 19.35 -17.83 4.68
CA ASP A 133 20.72 -18.29 4.91
C ASP A 133 21.09 -19.15 3.70
N VAL A 134 22.02 -18.66 2.87
CA VAL A 134 22.71 -19.50 1.91
C VAL A 134 23.48 -20.51 2.77
N VAL A 135 22.86 -21.66 3.03
CA VAL A 135 23.56 -22.82 3.55
C VAL A 135 24.63 -23.13 2.50
N ASP A 136 25.86 -22.81 2.85
CA ASP A 136 27.04 -23.08 2.06
C ASP A 136 27.09 -24.60 1.83
N ASN A 137 26.51 -25.05 0.72
CA ASN A 137 26.39 -26.48 0.40
C ASN A 137 27.72 -27.05 -0.13
N SER A 138 28.84 -26.45 0.26
CA SER A 138 30.20 -26.83 -0.15
C SER A 138 30.77 -27.98 0.69
N THR A 139 29.94 -28.85 1.27
CA THR A 139 30.42 -29.98 2.08
C THR A 139 29.85 -31.33 1.62
N LEU A 140 29.52 -31.51 0.35
CA LEU A 140 29.14 -32.83 -0.20
C LEU A 140 29.63 -33.03 -1.65
N ILE A 141 30.93 -32.93 -1.90
CA ILE A 141 31.58 -33.67 -3.00
C ILE A 141 33.08 -33.80 -2.74
N GLN A 142 33.45 -34.67 -1.81
CA GLN A 142 34.64 -35.52 -1.96
C GLN A 142 34.32 -36.88 -1.34
N ASP A 143 33.48 -37.66 -2.01
CA ASP A 143 33.58 -39.11 -1.92
C ASP A 143 33.40 -39.71 -3.31
N THR A 144 34.48 -39.73 -4.06
CA THR A 144 34.83 -40.85 -4.93
C THR A 144 36.25 -40.63 -5.42
N LEU A 145 37.22 -41.29 -4.77
CA LEU A 145 38.26 -42.13 -5.37
C LEU A 145 39.23 -42.57 -4.24
N ASN A 146 39.14 -43.84 -3.88
CA ASN A 146 39.99 -44.58 -2.95
C ASN A 146 41.50 -44.37 -3.20
N ASP A 147 42.30 -44.27 -2.13
CA ASP A 147 43.48 -45.14 -1.98
C ASP A 147 43.95 -45.21 -0.50
N ASP A 148 44.46 -46.38 -0.13
CA ASP A 148 45.02 -46.80 1.16
C ASP A 148 45.90 -45.74 1.85
N THR A 149 45.81 -45.56 3.18
CA THR A 149 46.86 -45.90 4.19
C THR A 149 46.48 -45.36 5.59
N ASP A 150 46.42 -46.27 6.56
CA ASP A 150 46.85 -46.20 7.97
C ASP A 150 46.80 -44.86 8.79
N SER A 151 46.22 -45.00 10.00
CA SER A 151 46.67 -44.46 11.29
C SER A 151 45.87 -43.37 12.03
N GLN A 152 45.37 -43.81 13.21
CA GLN A 152 45.27 -43.17 14.54
C GLN A 152 44.42 -41.88 14.63
N ASP A 153 43.36 -41.76 15.43
CA ASP A 153 43.12 -42.03 16.86
C ASP A 153 42.50 -40.72 17.41
N THR A 154 41.71 -40.88 18.46
CA THR A 154 41.18 -39.88 19.39
C THR A 154 39.85 -39.20 19.02
N SER A 155 38.95 -39.02 19.98
CA SER A 155 38.10 -40.00 20.64
C SER A 155 37.09 -39.24 21.51
N TYR A 156 35.89 -39.83 21.67
CA TYR A 156 34.85 -39.53 22.68
C TYR A 156 34.15 -38.15 22.56
N THR A 157 32.85 -38.00 22.82
CA THR A 157 32.00 -38.66 23.81
C THR A 157 30.55 -38.81 23.35
N SER A 158 29.99 -39.97 23.71
CA SER A 158 28.59 -40.39 23.73
C SER A 158 27.65 -39.50 24.55
N TYR A 159 26.35 -39.52 24.21
CA TYR A 159 25.31 -40.09 25.09
C TYR A 159 24.18 -40.70 24.24
N GLN A 160 23.88 -41.96 24.51
CA GLN A 160 22.75 -42.74 24.01
C GLN A 160 21.53 -42.48 24.91
N GLN A 161 20.32 -42.38 24.36
CA GLN A 161 19.14 -42.98 25.01
C GLN A 161 17.96 -43.27 24.06
N SER A 162 17.98 -44.50 23.56
CA SER A 162 16.89 -45.50 23.53
C SER A 162 15.42 -45.11 23.26
N SER A 163 14.99 -45.53 22.06
CA SER A 163 13.86 -46.43 21.76
C SER A 163 12.43 -46.04 22.19
N TYR A 164 11.57 -45.83 21.18
CA TYR A 164 10.27 -46.51 21.10
C TYR A 164 9.84 -46.60 19.63
N THR A 165 9.65 -47.82 19.12
CA THR A 165 8.84 -48.09 17.93
C THR A 165 7.83 -49.16 18.27
N PRO A 166 6.53 -48.89 18.07
CA PRO A 166 5.63 -49.91 17.58
C PRO A 166 5.01 -49.46 16.26
N SER A 167 5.15 -50.32 15.26
CA SER A 167 4.36 -50.31 14.04
C SER A 167 2.87 -50.50 14.35
N TYR A 168 1.99 -49.78 13.66
CA TYR A 168 0.80 -50.39 13.07
C TYR A 168 0.41 -49.63 11.81
N SER A 169 0.29 -50.37 10.73
CA SER A 169 -0.35 -49.96 9.49
C SER A 169 -1.84 -49.72 9.74
N GLN A 170 -2.39 -48.67 9.14
CA GLN A 170 -3.49 -48.79 8.17
C GLN A 170 -3.75 -47.46 7.48
N SER A 171 -3.83 -47.59 6.16
CA SER A 171 -4.29 -46.61 5.17
C SER A 171 -5.52 -45.83 5.61
N SER A 172 -5.47 -44.51 5.46
CA SER A 172 -6.64 -43.67 5.21
C SER A 172 -6.16 -42.47 4.41
N SER A 173 -6.59 -42.43 3.15
CA SER A 173 -6.50 -41.27 2.28
C SER A 173 -7.18 -40.07 2.93
N SER A 174 -6.44 -38.98 3.11
CA SER A 174 -7.02 -37.65 3.23
C SER A 174 -6.12 -36.66 2.52
N GLN A 175 -6.65 -36.13 1.41
CA GLN A 175 -6.15 -34.94 0.75
C GLN A 175 -6.04 -33.81 1.79
N SER A 176 -4.83 -33.29 1.98
CA SER A 176 -4.62 -31.97 2.57
C SER A 176 -4.16 -31.05 1.45
N SER A 177 -5.12 -30.39 0.81
CA SER A 177 -4.86 -29.19 0.01
C SER A 177 -4.52 -28.06 0.99
N SER A 178 -3.24 -27.85 1.26
CA SER A 178 -2.77 -26.61 1.84
C SER A 178 -2.72 -25.58 0.71
N SER A 179 -3.76 -24.76 0.60
CA SER A 179 -3.74 -23.56 -0.23
C SER A 179 -2.84 -22.53 0.44
N SER A 180 -1.54 -22.61 0.18
CA SER A 180 -0.65 -21.47 0.30
C SER A 180 -0.96 -20.53 -0.86
N SER A 181 -1.77 -19.50 -0.61
CA SER A 181 -1.85 -18.34 -1.49
C SER A 181 -0.55 -17.55 -1.32
N ASP A 182 0.51 -18.08 -1.92
CA ASP A 182 1.77 -17.40 -2.11
C ASP A 182 1.56 -16.48 -3.33
N SER A 183 1.14 -15.24 -3.09
CA SER A 183 1.01 -14.24 -4.15
C SER A 183 2.39 -13.65 -4.44
N SER A 184 3.28 -14.47 -4.97
CA SER A 184 4.44 -14.02 -5.71
C SER A 184 3.91 -13.30 -6.93
N ALA A 185 4.08 -11.98 -7.00
CA ALA A 185 3.74 -11.25 -8.22
C ALA A 185 4.70 -11.73 -9.31
N ASP A 186 4.21 -12.61 -10.20
CA ASP A 186 4.97 -13.00 -11.38
C ASP A 186 5.26 -11.73 -12.17
N THR A 187 6.55 -11.46 -12.38
CA THR A 187 7.02 -10.35 -13.20
C THR A 187 7.04 -10.82 -14.65
N TYR A 188 6.20 -10.20 -15.47
CA TYR A 188 6.11 -10.51 -16.90
C TYR A 188 6.96 -9.51 -17.69
N TYR A 189 7.67 -10.01 -18.70
CA TYR A 189 8.46 -9.20 -19.63
C TYR A 189 7.86 -9.33 -21.04
N ASP A 190 7.86 -8.23 -21.81
CA ASP A 190 7.49 -8.27 -23.23
C ASP A 190 8.58 -8.96 -24.09
N GLU A 191 8.32 -9.14 -25.39
CA GLU A 191 9.29 -9.74 -26.32
C GLU A 191 10.59 -8.92 -26.45
N ASP A 192 10.56 -7.63 -26.08
CA ASP A 192 11.68 -6.70 -26.08
C ASP A 192 12.42 -6.67 -24.72
N GLY A 193 11.95 -7.43 -23.71
CA GLY A 193 12.53 -7.54 -22.38
C GLY A 193 12.16 -6.41 -21.41
N ASN A 194 11.13 -5.62 -21.70
CA ASN A 194 10.63 -4.60 -20.77
C ASN A 194 9.62 -5.20 -19.78
N GLU A 195 9.70 -4.75 -18.53
CA GLU A 195 8.74 -5.13 -17.49
C GLU A 195 7.32 -4.67 -17.87
N MET A 196 6.39 -5.63 -17.96
CA MET A 196 4.98 -5.37 -18.20
C MET A 196 4.27 -5.13 -16.87
N LEU A 197 3.37 -4.14 -16.86
CA LEU A 197 2.53 -3.88 -15.69
C LEU A 197 1.58 -5.07 -15.47
N PRO A 198 1.35 -5.48 -14.21
CA PRO A 198 0.41 -6.56 -13.91
C PRO A 198 -1.02 -6.15 -14.28
N GLU A 199 -1.73 -7.02 -15.00
CA GLU A 199 -3.17 -6.88 -15.24
C GLU A 199 -3.95 -7.59 -14.12
N TYR A 200 -5.14 -7.08 -13.81
CA TYR A 200 -6.04 -7.65 -12.82
C TYR A 200 -7.43 -7.85 -13.43
N ASP A 201 -8.06 -8.98 -13.15
CA ASP A 201 -9.45 -9.25 -13.56
C ASP A 201 -10.47 -8.43 -12.74
N GLU A 202 -11.76 -8.54 -13.09
CA GLU A 202 -12.86 -7.83 -12.41
C GLU A 202 -12.99 -8.21 -10.93
N ASP A 203 -12.44 -9.36 -10.53
CA ASP A 203 -12.40 -9.86 -9.15
C ASP A 203 -11.11 -9.47 -8.41
N GLY A 204 -10.19 -8.74 -9.06
CA GLY A 204 -8.95 -8.23 -8.49
C GLY A 204 -7.82 -9.26 -8.41
N LYS A 205 -7.90 -10.35 -9.17
CA LYS A 205 -6.83 -11.35 -9.26
C LYS A 205 -5.88 -11.03 -10.41
N GLN A 206 -4.58 -11.18 -10.17
CA GLN A 206 -3.56 -10.94 -11.19
C GLN A 206 -3.72 -11.93 -12.36
N VAL A 207 -3.68 -11.41 -13.59
CA VAL A 207 -3.71 -12.17 -14.84
C VAL A 207 -2.50 -11.80 -15.70
N ALA A 208 -2.11 -12.71 -16.61
CA ALA A 208 -0.99 -12.48 -17.50
C ALA A 208 -1.31 -11.33 -18.48
N PRO A 209 -0.42 -10.34 -18.66
CA PRO A 209 -0.60 -9.30 -19.67
C PRO A 209 -0.52 -9.91 -21.07
N PHE A 210 -1.35 -9.42 -22.00
CA PHE A 210 -1.37 -9.85 -23.40
C PHE A 210 -0.31 -9.16 -24.27
#